data_AF-A0A3D2R4W9-F1
#
_entry.id   AF-A0A3D2R4W9-F1
#
_cell.length_a   1.000
_cell.length_b   1.000
_cell.length_c   1.000
_cell.angle_alpha   90.00
_cell.angle_beta   90.00
_cell.angle_gamma   90.00
#
_symmetry.space_group_name_H-M   'P 1'
#
loop_
_entity.id
_entity.type
_entity.pdbx_description
1 polymer ?
#
loop_
_entity_poly.entity_id
_entity_poly.type
_entity_poly.pdbx_seq_one_letter_code
_entity_poly.pdbx_strand_id
1 'polypeptide(L)' 'MTRKYKLIIFDWDGTIVNSTGLIVSAIKEAALSKTINIDDEKKIYDIIGLGLDQAFSKLFANLSRHEIIELQHLYKE' A
#
# COMPACT_ATOMS: atom_id res chain seq x y z
N MET A 1 40.02 1.17 -12.02
CA MET A 1 38.88 2.07 -11.68
C MET A 1 38.76 2.15 -10.18
N THR A 2 39.04 3.32 -9.59
CA THR A 2 38.96 3.55 -8.14
C THR A 2 37.49 3.72 -7.73
N ARG A 3 36.95 2.83 -6.89
CA ARG A 3 35.56 2.93 -6.43
C ARG A 3 35.40 4.19 -5.58
N LYS A 4 34.46 5.06 -5.98
CA LYS A 4 34.42 6.50 -5.67
C LYS A 4 33.49 6.90 -4.52
N TYR A 5 33.08 5.97 -3.67
CA TYR A 5 32.14 6.25 -2.56
C TYR A 5 32.70 5.74 -1.24
N LYS A 6 32.77 6.63 -0.24
CA LYS A 6 33.24 6.31 1.12
C LYS A 6 32.13 5.72 2.00
N LEU A 7 30.87 5.99 1.68
CA LEU A 7 29.67 5.46 2.35
C LEU A 7 28.47 5.58 1.40
N ILE A 8 27.60 4.57 1.42
CA ILE A 8 26.30 4.59 0.76
C ILE A 8 25.27 4.13 1.80
N ILE A 9 24.17 4.88 1.93
CA ILE A 9 23.05 4.53 2.79
C ILE A 9 21.89 4.19 1.87
N PHE A 10 21.24 3.06 2.14
CA PHE A 10 20.05 2.63 1.44
C PHE A 10 18.87 2.72 2.39
N ASP A 11 17.75 3.16 1.85
CA ASP A 11 16.46 2.95 2.50
C ASP A 11 16.10 1.45 2.44
N TRP A 12 15.31 1.00 3.40
CA TRP A 12 14.88 -0.39 3.48
C TRP A 12 13.69 -0.62 2.54
N ASP A 13 12.64 0.19 2.71
CA ASP A 13 11.36 0.03 2.03
C ASP A 13 11.39 0.60 0.61
N GLY A 14 10.98 -0.21 -0.38
CA GLY A 14 10.95 0.18 -1.78
C GLY A 14 12.33 0.36 -2.44
N THR A 15 13.44 0.25 -1.69
CA THR A 15 14.81 0.36 -2.20
C THR A 15 15.56 -0.97 -2.13
N ILE A 16 15.59 -1.63 -0.96
CA ILE A 16 16.17 -2.98 -0.83
C ILE A 16 15.06 -4.04 -0.93
N VAL A 17 13.92 -3.79 -0.31
CA VAL A 17 12.78 -4.71 -0.27
C VAL A 17 11.63 -4.15 -1.09
N ASN A 18 10.97 -5.01 -1.88
CA ASN A 18 9.71 -4.64 -2.55
C ASN A 18 8.52 -4.69 -1.58
N SER A 19 8.60 -3.94 -0.49
CA SER A 19 7.52 -3.83 0.50
C SER A 19 6.30 -3.09 -0.06
N THR A 20 6.51 -2.22 -1.06
CA THR A 20 5.42 -1.58 -1.80
C THR A 20 4.57 -2.61 -2.56
N GLY A 21 5.20 -3.61 -3.20
CA GLY A 21 4.49 -4.71 -3.85
C GLY A 21 3.67 -5.55 -2.87
N LEU A 22 4.17 -5.78 -1.65
CA LEU A 22 3.43 -6.50 -0.61
C LEU A 22 2.19 -5.72 -0.15
N ILE A 23 2.32 -4.40 0.07
CA ILE A 23 1.19 -3.53 0.42
C ILE A 23 0.13 -3.58 -0.69
N VAL A 24 0.55 -3.50 -1.96
CA VAL A 24 -0.36 -3.57 -3.11
C VAL A 24 -1.10 -4.91 -3.15
N SER A 25 -0.42 -6.04 -2.95
CA SER A 25 -1.06 -7.36 -2.92
C SER A 25 -2.09 -7.46 -1.80
N ALA A 26 -1.72 -7.09 -0.58
CA ALA A 26 -2.59 -7.17 0.59
C ALA A 26 -3.85 -6.30 0.44
N ILE A 27 -3.71 -5.07 -0.09
CA ILE A 27 -4.86 -4.19 -0.35
C ILE A 27 -5.78 -4.80 -1.42
N LYS A 28 -5.21 -5.37 -2.49
CA LYS A 28 -5.99 -6.03 -3.54
C LYS A 28 -6.71 -7.26 -3.03
N GLU A 29 -6.07 -8.08 -2.21
CA GLU A 29 -6.68 -9.26 -1.60
C GLU A 29 -7.85 -8.87 -0.67
N ALA A 30 -7.65 -7.88 0.19
CA ALA A 30 -8.72 -7.34 1.04
C ALA A 30 -9.90 -6.81 0.22
N ALA A 31 -9.64 -6.03 -0.83
CA ALA A 31 -10.69 -5.52 -1.72
C ALA A 31 -11.43 -6.65 -2.47
N LEU A 32 -10.69 -7.63 -2.97
CA LEU A 32 -11.25 -8.76 -3.71
C LEU A 32 -12.16 -9.62 -2.84
N SER A 33 -11.85 -9.77 -1.54
CA SER A 33 -12.72 -10.48 -0.59
C SER A 33 -14.12 -9.85 -0.45
N LYS A 34 -14.25 -8.55 -0.77
CA LYS A 34 -15.52 -7.80 -0.83
C LYS A 34 -16.02 -7.60 -2.26
N THR A 35 -15.44 -8.30 -3.25
CA THR A 35 -15.78 -8.18 -4.68
C THR A 35 -15.54 -6.76 -5.23
N ILE A 36 -14.63 -6.02 -4.63
CA ILE A 36 -14.21 -4.69 -5.10
C ILE A 36 -13.00 -4.88 -6.00
N ASN A 37 -13.12 -4.46 -7.26
CA ASN A 37 -11.98 -4.43 -8.16
C ASN A 37 -11.29 -3.07 -8.12
N ILE A 38 -9.96 -3.08 -8.01
CA ILE A 38 -9.14 -1.87 -8.10
C ILE A 38 -8.47 -1.89 -9.48
N ASP A 39 -9.07 -1.17 -10.42
CA ASP A 39 -8.64 -1.18 -11.82
C ASP A 39 -7.30 -0.47 -12.07
N ASP A 40 -6.93 0.46 -11.17
CA ASP A 40 -5.70 1.25 -11.28
C ASP A 40 -4.84 1.11 -10.03
N GLU A 41 -3.80 0.27 -10.12
CA GLU A 41 -2.82 0.07 -9.05
C GLU A 41 -2.09 1.36 -8.66
N LYS A 42 -1.99 2.36 -9.56
CA LYS A 42 -1.36 3.65 -9.22
C LYS A 42 -2.06 4.34 -8.05
N LYS A 43 -3.38 4.15 -7.91
CA LYS A 43 -4.13 4.68 -6.77
C LYS A 43 -3.67 4.08 -5.44
N ILE A 44 -3.19 2.84 -5.45
CA ILE A 44 -2.62 2.19 -4.26
C ILE A 44 -1.22 2.74 -3.99
N TYR A 45 -0.40 2.96 -5.02
CA TYR A 45 0.91 3.59 -4.84
C TYR A 45 0.81 5.03 -4.28
N ASP A 46 -0.20 5.79 -4.71
CA ASP A 46 -0.44 7.18 -4.28
C ASP A 46 -0.88 7.35 -2.82
N ILE A 47 -1.16 6.24 -2.12
CA ILE A 47 -1.50 6.23 -0.69
C ILE A 47 -0.37 5.68 0.18
N ILE A 48 0.71 5.16 -0.40
CA ILE A 48 1.86 4.65 0.36
C ILE A 48 2.52 5.81 1.11
N GLY A 49 2.79 5.59 2.40
CA GLY A 49 3.30 6.61 3.32
C GLY A 49 2.21 7.39 4.08
N LEU A 50 0.93 7.17 3.77
CA LEU A 50 -0.18 7.67 4.59
C LEU A 50 -0.46 6.73 5.76
N GLY A 51 -1.05 7.27 6.83
CA GLY A 51 -1.64 6.45 7.89
C GLY A 51 -2.81 5.62 7.35
N LEU A 52 -3.02 4.42 7.90
CA LEU A 52 -3.98 3.43 7.40
C LEU A 52 -5.40 4.01 7.18
N ASP A 53 -5.90 4.78 8.14
CA ASP A 53 -7.22 5.43 8.03
C ASP A 53 -7.32 6.40 6.87
N GLN A 54 -6.29 7.22 6.68
CA GLN A 54 -6.24 8.19 5.59
C GLN A 54 -6.08 7.50 4.24
N ALA A 55 -5.23 6.48 4.17
CA ALA A 55 -5.02 5.66 2.99
C ALA A 55 -6.32 5.03 2.49
N PHE A 56 -7.04 4.31 3.36
CA PHE A 56 -8.27 3.61 2.99
C PHE A 56 -9.41 4.59 2.70
N SER A 57 -9.52 5.69 3.44
CA SER A 57 -10.52 6.72 3.16
C SER A 57 -10.31 7.38 1.79
N LYS A 58 -9.05 7.57 1.37
CA LYS A 58 -8.71 8.12 0.05
C LYS A 58 -8.93 7.10 -1.07
N LEU A 59 -8.54 5.84 -0.85
CA LEU A 59 -8.63 4.77 -1.84
C LEU A 59 -10.09 4.32 -2.09
N PHE A 60 -10.91 4.29 -1.03
CA PHE A 60 -12.29 3.81 -1.05
C PHE A 60 -13.29 4.93 -0.70
N ALA A 61 -13.09 6.12 -1.28
CA ALA A 61 -13.89 7.31 -0.96
C ALA A 61 -15.41 7.16 -1.20
N ASN A 62 -15.82 6.16 -2.00
CA ASN A 62 -17.23 5.88 -2.30
C ASN A 62 -17.88 4.88 -1.31
N LEU A 63 -17.12 4.32 -0.38
CA LEU A 63 -17.62 3.37 0.61
C LEU A 63 -18.03 4.08 1.90
N SER A 64 -18.95 3.46 2.64
CA SER A 64 -19.28 3.88 3.99
C SER A 64 -18.11 3.65 4.96
N ARG A 65 -18.11 4.38 6.07
CA ARG A 65 -17.11 4.20 7.13
C ARG A 65 -17.06 2.77 7.67
N HIS A 66 -18.22 2.10 7.72
CA HIS A 66 -18.30 0.71 8.17
C HIS A 66 -17.55 -0.23 7.22
N GLU A 67 -17.80 -0.12 5.92
CA GLU A 67 -17.11 -0.91 4.89
C GLU A 67 -15.60 -0.64 4.87
N ILE A 68 -15.19 0.61 5.08
CA ILE A 68 -13.77 0.98 5.20
C ILE A 68 -13.12 0.27 6.40
N ILE A 69 -13.77 0.24 7.56
CA ILE A 69 -13.26 -0.45 8.75
C ILE A 69 -13.15 -1.95 8.52
N GLU A 70 -14.14 -2.57 7.86
CA GLU A 70 -14.06 -3.99 7.50
C GLU A 70 -12.88 -4.29 6.56
N LEU A 71 -12.66 -3.45 5.54
CA LEU A 71 -11.52 -3.60 4.63
C LEU A 71 -10.18 -3.44 5.34
N GLN A 72 -10.08 -2.52 6.31
CA GLN A 72 -8.88 -2.38 7.13
C GLN A 72 -8.61 -3.60 8.01
N HIS A 73 -9.68 -4.27 8.49
CA HIS A 73 -9.54 -5.51 9.24
C HIS A 73 -8.98 -6.61 8.34
N LEU A 74 -9.56 -6.79 7.15
CA LEU A 74 -9.13 -7.78 6.16
C LEU A 74 -7.69 -7.55 5.69
N TYR A 75 -7.25 -6.30 5.55
CA TYR A 75 -5.86 -5.96 5.21
C TYR A 75 -4.85 -6.34 6.31
N LYS A 76 -5.28 -6.47 7.57
CA LYS A 76 -4.41 -6.79 8.72
C LYS A 76 -4.30 -8.29 9.00
N GLU A 77 -5.15 -9.11 8.37
CA GLU A 77 -5.10 -10.58 8.47
C GLU A 77 -4.03 -11.15 7.55
#